data_AF-A0AAN7VDB5-F1
#
_entry.id   AF-A0AAN7VDB5-F1
#
_cell.length_a   1.000
_cell.length_b   1.000
_cell.length_c   1.000
_cell.angle_alpha   90.00
_cell.angle_beta   90.00
_cell.angle_gamma   90.00
#
_symmetry.space_group_name_H-M   'P 1'
#
loop_
_entity.id
_entity.type
_entity.pdbx_description
1 polymer ?
#
loop_
_entity_poly.entity_id
_entity_poly.type
_entity_poly.pdbx_seq_one_letter_code
_entity_poly.pdbx_strand_id
1 'polypeptide(L)'
;MEIFFEHSIKRHKDKFERLFQRSQYNKKPSLDINRIVINLSSKPLSENALNALAKGKNFAVTPKILPVEDIISNIEAGIRFLPVDTIEEIRYQSVRILRNAKPIKSNLTFSQRHALKELKGDKDVIVLSADKGNATVILNMEDYNMKLQQLLDPQIYKILPKDPTNKFLLKTKNLIKYSSIPDTIKRELTNTEAISPRLKCTVMENLL
;
A
#
# COMPACT_ATOMS: atom_id res chain seq x y z
N MET A 1 -4.66 12.54 37.76
CA MET A 1 -4.89 12.52 36.30
C MET A 1 -4.16 13.66 35.61
N GLU A 2 -4.18 14.88 36.15
CA GLU A 2 -3.47 16.06 35.61
C GLU A 2 -1.95 15.90 35.46
N ILE A 3 -1.27 15.31 36.45
CA ILE A 3 0.20 15.16 36.46
C ILE A 3 0.69 14.29 35.28
N PHE A 4 -0.09 13.28 34.91
CA PHE A 4 0.23 12.39 33.78
C PHE A 4 0.05 13.11 32.44
N PHE A 5 -0.94 14.00 32.36
CA PHE A 5 -1.23 14.80 31.18
C PHE A 5 -0.17 15.88 30.96
N GLU A 6 0.26 16.58 32.01
CA GLU A 6 1.38 17.54 31.96
C GLU A 6 2.69 16.88 31.54
N HIS A 7 3.02 15.71 32.09
CA HIS A 7 4.21 14.96 31.70
C HIS A 7 4.18 14.55 30.23
N SER A 8 3.02 14.15 29.73
CA SER A 8 2.84 13.82 28.31
C SER A 8 3.08 15.05 27.43
N ILE A 9 2.46 16.19 27.75
CA ILE A 9 2.62 17.44 27.00
C ILE A 9 4.08 17.90 26.99
N LYS A 10 4.76 17.87 28.14
CA LYS A 10 6.18 18.24 28.25
C LYS A 10 7.06 17.34 27.37
N ARG A 11 6.84 16.02 27.44
CA ARG A 11 7.57 15.05 26.62
C ARG A 11 7.35 15.25 25.11
N HIS A 12 6.13 15.61 24.71
CA HIS A 12 5.80 15.94 23.33
C HIS A 12 6.47 17.23 22.87
N LYS A 13 6.49 18.29 23.71
CA LYS A 13 7.20 19.55 23.43
C LYS A 13 8.71 19.34 23.30
N ASP A 14 9.33 18.62 24.23
CA ASP A 14 10.76 18.32 24.20
C ASP A 14 11.14 17.46 22.99
N LYS A 15 10.24 16.58 22.54
CA LYS A 15 10.43 15.80 21.31
C LYS A 15 10.32 16.71 20.08
N PHE A 16 9.35 17.62 20.06
CA PHE A 16 9.15 18.57 18.97
C PHE A 16 10.35 19.48 18.79
N GLU A 17 10.87 20.09 19.86
CA GLU A 17 12.03 21.00 19.78
C GLU A 17 13.30 20.27 19.29
N ARG A 18 13.55 19.05 19.78
CA ARG A 18 14.68 18.23 19.28
C ARG A 18 14.57 17.92 17.79
N LEU A 19 13.37 17.58 17.31
CA LEU A 19 13.15 17.32 15.89
C LEU A 19 13.26 18.60 15.05
N PHE A 20 12.78 19.72 15.59
CA PHE A 20 12.85 21.03 14.94
C PHE A 20 14.29 21.50 14.77
N GLN A 21 15.11 21.44 15.82
CA GLN A 21 16.54 21.76 15.75
C GLN A 21 17.28 20.83 14.78
N ARG A 22 16.98 19.53 14.80
CA ARG A 22 17.56 18.57 13.85
C ARG A 22 17.17 18.85 12.39
N SER A 23 15.98 19.42 12.16
CA SER A 23 15.53 19.85 10.82
C SER A 23 16.23 21.12 10.31
N GLN A 24 16.77 21.97 11.19
CA GLN A 24 17.54 23.14 10.77
C GLN A 24 18.96 22.75 10.29
N TYR A 25 19.51 21.63 10.77
CA TYR A 25 20.75 21.03 10.29
C TYR A 25 20.51 20.01 9.16
N ASN A 26 19.78 20.39 8.11
CA ASN A 26 19.48 19.47 7.01
C ASN A 26 20.62 19.43 5.97
N LYS A 27 21.65 18.59 6.21
CA LYS A 27 22.20 17.84 5.07
C LYS A 27 21.07 16.90 4.65
N LYS A 28 20.42 17.16 3.51
CA LYS A 28 19.50 16.17 2.93
C LYS A 28 20.25 14.85 2.90
N PRO A 29 19.74 13.77 3.52
CA PRO A 29 20.38 12.47 3.40
C PRO A 29 20.52 12.17 1.91
N SER A 30 21.76 12.03 1.42
CA SER A 30 21.97 11.66 0.02
C SER A 30 21.50 10.23 -0.12
N LEU A 31 20.40 10.05 -0.83
CA LEU A 31 19.92 8.73 -1.19
C LEU A 31 20.92 8.16 -2.20
N ASP A 32 21.52 7.02 -1.86
CA ASP A 32 22.30 6.25 -2.83
C ASP A 32 21.33 5.58 -3.80
N ILE A 33 21.08 6.26 -4.93
CA ILE A 33 20.11 5.83 -5.95
C ILE A 33 20.47 4.44 -6.46
N ASN A 34 21.76 4.10 -6.58
CA ASN A 34 22.21 2.81 -7.09
C ASN A 34 21.87 1.64 -6.15
N ARG A 35 21.77 1.92 -4.85
CA ARG A 35 21.33 0.94 -3.86
C ARG A 35 19.81 0.78 -3.83
N ILE A 36 19.08 1.83 -4.17
CA ILE A 36 17.61 1.85 -4.12
C ILE A 36 17.01 1.33 -5.42
N VAL A 37 17.55 1.73 -6.57
CA VAL A 37 17.05 1.36 -7.89
C VAL A 37 18.09 0.48 -8.56
N ILE A 38 17.78 -0.81 -8.64
CA ILE A 38 18.67 -1.82 -9.23
C ILE A 38 18.11 -2.17 -10.60
N ASN A 39 18.78 -1.70 -11.65
CA ASN A 39 18.42 -2.07 -13.02
C ASN A 39 19.21 -3.31 -13.46
N LEU A 40 18.52 -4.43 -13.65
CA LEU A 40 19.07 -5.65 -14.24
C LEU A 40 18.52 -5.92 -15.65
N SER A 41 17.67 -5.01 -16.17
CA SER A 41 17.18 -5.09 -17.55
C SER A 41 18.27 -4.66 -18.53
N SER A 42 18.09 -5.03 -19.80
CA SER A 42 19.00 -4.62 -20.88
C SER A 42 18.81 -3.16 -21.31
N LYS A 43 17.71 -2.52 -20.88
CA LYS A 43 17.34 -1.16 -21.29
C LYS A 43 17.87 -0.12 -20.29
N PRO A 44 18.46 1.00 -20.75
CA PRO A 44 18.85 2.09 -19.86
C PRO A 44 17.60 2.84 -19.35
N LEU A 45 17.66 3.31 -18.10
CA LEU A 45 16.60 4.12 -17.50
C LEU A 45 16.93 5.60 -17.61
N SER A 46 15.92 6.42 -17.88
CA SER A 46 16.09 7.88 -17.82
C SER A 46 16.36 8.35 -16.39
N GLU A 47 17.10 9.46 -16.25
CA GLU A 47 17.37 10.06 -14.93
C GLU A 47 16.07 10.42 -14.19
N ASN A 48 15.04 10.84 -14.92
CA ASN A 48 13.71 11.12 -14.37
C ASN A 48 13.04 9.85 -13.83
N ALA A 49 13.15 8.72 -14.54
CA ALA A 49 12.65 7.43 -14.07
C ALA A 49 13.40 6.98 -12.81
N LEU A 50 14.74 7.05 -12.82
CA LEU A 50 15.58 6.70 -11.66
C LEU A 50 15.19 7.52 -10.42
N ASN A 51 15.10 8.84 -10.56
CA ASN A 51 14.72 9.73 -9.46
C ASN A 51 13.28 9.50 -8.95
N ALA A 52 12.37 9.08 -9.82
CA ALA A 52 11.01 8.73 -9.45
C ALA A 52 10.96 7.40 -8.70
N LEU A 53 11.62 6.35 -9.22
CA LEU A 53 11.68 5.02 -8.61
C LEU A 53 12.48 5.01 -7.30
N ALA A 54 13.47 5.90 -7.16
CA ALA A 54 14.26 6.07 -5.94
C ALA A 54 13.43 6.56 -4.74
N LYS A 55 12.24 7.12 -4.97
CA LYS A 55 11.29 7.46 -3.89
C LYS A 55 10.68 6.19 -3.27
N GLY A 56 10.65 5.09 -4.03
CA GLY A 56 10.19 3.77 -3.61
C GLY A 56 8.68 3.65 -3.43
N LYS A 57 8.22 2.44 -3.11
CA LYS A 57 6.80 2.06 -3.08
C LYS A 57 5.98 2.81 -2.05
N ASN A 58 6.61 3.14 -0.92
CA ASN A 58 5.95 3.82 0.18
C ASN A 58 5.77 5.33 -0.06
N PHE A 59 6.20 5.84 -1.22
CA PHE A 59 5.99 7.23 -1.59
C PHE A 59 4.53 7.46 -2.00
N ALA A 60 3.78 8.15 -1.14
CA ALA A 60 2.38 8.50 -1.41
C ALA A 60 2.29 9.57 -2.50
N VAL A 61 2.02 9.17 -3.75
CA VAL A 61 1.84 10.10 -4.87
C VAL A 61 0.58 10.94 -4.66
N THR A 62 0.70 12.26 -4.79
CA THR A 62 -0.45 13.16 -4.63
C THR A 62 -1.49 12.88 -5.72
N PRO A 63 -2.76 12.59 -5.36
CA PRO A 63 -3.82 12.39 -6.35
C PRO A 63 -4.10 13.70 -7.10
N LYS A 64 -4.44 13.60 -8.39
CA LYS A 64 -4.77 14.77 -9.20
C LYS A 64 -6.15 15.34 -8.86
N ILE A 65 -7.07 14.45 -8.52
CA ILE A 65 -8.46 14.75 -8.21
C ILE A 65 -8.64 14.39 -6.73
N LEU A 66 -9.32 15.26 -5.99
CA LEU A 66 -9.64 14.97 -4.61
C LEU A 66 -10.62 13.79 -4.57
N PRO A 67 -10.34 12.71 -3.82
CA PRO A 67 -11.24 11.55 -3.74
C PRO A 67 -12.42 11.86 -2.81
N VAL A 68 -13.36 12.67 -3.31
CA VAL A 68 -14.51 13.16 -2.53
C VAL A 68 -15.38 12.00 -2.05
N GLU A 69 -15.60 11.00 -2.90
CA GLU A 69 -16.41 9.81 -2.60
C GLU A 69 -15.80 8.99 -1.45
N ASP A 70 -14.49 8.74 -1.47
CA ASP A 70 -13.79 8.03 -0.40
C ASP A 70 -13.85 8.82 0.90
N ILE A 71 -13.69 10.15 0.85
CA ILE A 71 -13.74 10.99 2.05
C ILE A 71 -15.15 10.95 2.65
N ILE A 72 -16.20 11.13 1.84
CA ILE A 72 -17.59 11.11 2.31
C ILE A 72 -17.95 9.73 2.87
N SER A 73 -17.62 8.65 2.16
CA SER A 73 -17.93 7.29 2.61
C SER A 73 -17.23 6.96 3.95
N ASN A 74 -15.98 7.36 4.12
CA ASN A 74 -15.26 7.18 5.39
C ASN A 74 -15.86 8.02 6.52
N ILE A 75 -16.28 9.26 6.24
CA ILE A 75 -16.94 10.12 7.24
C ILE A 75 -18.29 9.52 7.66
N GLU A 76 -19.13 9.12 6.68
CA GLU A 76 -20.45 8.52 6.95
C GLU A 76 -20.32 7.19 7.73
N ALA A 77 -19.31 6.37 7.40
CA ALA A 77 -19.03 5.17 8.17
C ALA A 77 -18.62 5.47 9.62
N GLY A 78 -17.83 6.53 9.84
CA GLY A 78 -17.33 6.94 11.15
C GLY A 78 -18.39 7.57 12.06
N ILE A 79 -19.37 8.28 11.50
CA ILE A 79 -20.40 9.00 12.28
C ILE A 79 -21.67 8.17 12.55
N ARG A 80 -21.74 6.93 12.05
CA ARG A 80 -22.94 6.07 12.11
C ARG A 80 -23.56 5.89 13.51
N PHE A 81 -22.74 5.92 14.56
CA PHE A 81 -23.18 5.66 15.93
C PHE A 81 -23.28 6.92 16.81
N LEU A 82 -23.22 8.11 16.20
CA LEU A 82 -23.30 9.39 16.91
C LEU A 82 -24.76 9.89 17.03
N PRO A 83 -25.05 10.83 17.94
CA PRO A 83 -26.34 11.51 18.00
C PRO A 83 -26.66 12.26 16.70
N VAL A 84 -27.94 12.31 16.33
CA VAL A 84 -28.41 12.88 15.05
C VAL A 84 -27.95 14.33 14.86
N ASP A 85 -28.00 15.15 15.90
CA ASP A 85 -27.60 16.57 15.82
C ASP A 85 -26.10 16.72 15.48
N THR A 86 -25.25 15.87 16.07
CA THR A 86 -23.81 15.86 15.80
C THR A 86 -23.50 15.33 14.40
N ILE A 87 -24.27 14.34 13.91
CA ILE A 87 -24.15 13.82 12.56
C ILE A 87 -24.39 14.92 11.52
N GLU A 88 -25.50 15.66 11.65
CA GLU A 88 -25.83 16.74 10.73
C GLU A 88 -24.81 17.89 10.77
N GLU A 89 -24.30 18.23 11.95
CA GLU A 89 -23.23 19.22 12.08
C GLU A 89 -21.96 18.77 11.34
N ILE A 90 -21.52 17.52 11.53
CA ILE A 90 -20.33 16.98 10.85
C ILE A 90 -20.54 16.94 9.33
N ARG A 91 -21.72 16.53 8.85
CA ARG A 91 -22.07 16.56 7.42
C ARG A 91 -21.93 17.96 6.84
N TYR A 92 -22.52 18.95 7.51
CA TYR A 92 -22.44 20.35 7.06
C TYR A 92 -21.01 20.87 7.00
N GLN A 93 -20.20 20.62 8.04
CA GLN A 93 -18.79 21.02 8.05
C GLN A 93 -18.00 20.31 6.95
N SER A 94 -18.26 19.03 6.73
CA SER A 94 -17.58 18.21 5.71
C SER A 94 -17.84 18.75 4.31
N VAL A 95 -19.10 19.04 3.96
CA VAL A 95 -19.47 19.65 2.68
C VAL A 95 -18.80 21.02 2.52
N ARG A 96 -18.80 21.84 3.58
CA ARG A 96 -18.16 23.17 3.55
C ARG A 96 -16.65 23.08 3.27
N ILE A 97 -15.96 22.12 3.90
CA ILE A 97 -14.53 21.89 3.68
C ILE A 97 -14.28 21.39 2.26
N LEU A 98 -15.03 20.38 1.82
CA LEU A 98 -14.84 19.76 0.50
C LEU A 98 -15.11 20.74 -0.64
N ARG A 99 -16.12 21.60 -0.53
CA ARG A 99 -16.44 22.63 -1.54
C ARG A 99 -15.31 23.66 -1.70
N ASN A 100 -14.58 23.95 -0.64
CA ASN A 100 -13.47 24.91 -0.62
C ASN A 100 -12.09 24.25 -0.82
N ALA A 101 -12.03 22.91 -0.82
CA ALA A 101 -10.79 22.17 -0.93
C ALA A 101 -10.19 22.33 -2.34
N LYS A 102 -8.90 22.67 -2.39
CA LYS A 102 -8.13 22.74 -3.64
C LYS A 102 -7.21 21.52 -3.77
N PRO A 103 -6.99 20.99 -4.99
CA PRO A 103 -6.02 19.93 -5.20
C PRO A 103 -4.63 20.34 -4.68
N ILE A 104 -3.98 19.44 -3.94
CA ILE A 104 -2.66 19.68 -3.39
C ILE A 104 -1.65 19.71 -4.54
N LYS A 105 -0.60 20.55 -4.40
CA LYS A 105 0.50 20.56 -5.36
C LYS A 105 1.09 19.15 -5.51
N SER A 106 1.34 18.78 -6.76
CA SER A 106 1.95 17.50 -7.11
C SER A 106 3.32 17.35 -6.45
N ASN A 107 3.55 16.20 -5.81
CA ASN A 107 4.86 15.83 -5.26
C ASN A 107 5.77 15.10 -6.27
N LEU A 108 5.33 14.95 -7.52
CA LEU A 108 6.11 14.50 -8.68
C LEU A 108 6.10 15.57 -9.77
N THR A 109 7.22 15.74 -10.47
CA THR A 109 7.28 16.60 -11.66
C THR A 109 6.56 15.96 -12.84
N PHE A 110 6.23 16.76 -13.85
CA PHE A 110 5.64 16.25 -15.09
C PHE A 110 6.55 15.20 -15.75
N SER A 111 7.85 15.50 -15.89
CA SER A 111 8.83 14.60 -16.50
C SER A 111 9.00 13.29 -15.75
N GLN A 112 8.97 13.31 -14.41
CA GLN A 112 9.00 12.09 -13.59
C GLN A 112 7.76 11.23 -13.84
N ARG A 113 6.56 11.83 -13.84
CA ARG A 113 5.33 11.09 -14.13
C ARG A 113 5.29 10.57 -15.56
N HIS A 114 5.78 11.34 -16.52
CA HIS A 114 5.87 10.89 -17.91
C HIS A 114 6.79 9.67 -18.03
N ALA A 115 7.97 9.74 -17.42
CA ALA A 115 8.93 8.64 -17.41
C ALA A 115 8.36 7.37 -16.74
N LEU A 116 7.59 7.51 -15.64
CA LEU A 116 6.89 6.39 -15.02
C LEU A 116 5.81 5.80 -15.96
N LYS A 117 5.02 6.64 -16.62
CA LYS A 117 4.00 6.16 -17.58
C LYS A 117 4.61 5.44 -18.77
N GLU A 118 5.72 5.96 -19.28
CA GLU A 118 6.48 5.36 -20.38
C GLU A 118 7.03 3.99 -19.95
N LEU A 119 7.63 3.92 -18.75
CA LEU A 119 8.11 2.67 -18.18
C LEU A 119 6.98 1.65 -17.94
N LYS A 120 5.78 2.11 -17.56
CA LYS A 120 4.59 1.24 -17.45
C LYS A 120 4.10 0.72 -18.79
N GLY A 121 4.27 1.51 -19.85
CA GLY A 121 3.86 1.16 -21.21
C GLY A 121 4.78 0.13 -21.86
N ASP A 122 6.02 0.01 -21.38
CA ASP A 122 6.98 -0.98 -21.85
C ASP A 122 6.61 -2.38 -21.33
N LYS A 123 6.31 -3.30 -22.26
CA LYS A 123 5.93 -4.69 -21.94
C LYS A 123 7.12 -5.63 -21.81
N ASP A 124 8.31 -5.20 -22.24
CA ASP A 124 9.52 -6.01 -22.20
C ASP A 124 10.21 -5.93 -20.84
N VAL A 125 9.75 -5.02 -19.98
CA VAL A 125 10.37 -4.70 -18.69
C VAL A 125 9.34 -4.81 -17.58
N ILE A 126 9.75 -5.35 -16.44
CA ILE A 126 8.93 -5.45 -15.24
C ILE A 126 9.60 -4.74 -14.06
N VAL A 127 8.82 -3.95 -13.33
CA VAL A 127 9.26 -3.21 -12.14
C VAL A 127 8.72 -3.88 -10.89
N LEU A 128 9.62 -4.41 -10.06
CA LEU A 128 9.32 -5.19 -8.87
C LEU A 128 9.83 -4.49 -7.62
N SER A 129 9.12 -4.65 -6.50
CA SER A 129 9.67 -4.33 -5.18
C SER A 129 10.59 -5.44 -4.69
N ALA A 130 11.74 -5.10 -4.11
CA ALA A 130 12.58 -6.06 -3.42
C ALA A 130 11.87 -6.61 -2.17
N ASP A 131 12.16 -7.86 -1.80
CA ASP A 131 11.63 -8.50 -0.60
C ASP A 131 12.09 -7.79 0.69
N LYS A 132 13.33 -7.30 0.69
CA LYS A 132 13.93 -6.55 1.79
C LYS A 132 14.35 -5.15 1.35
N GLY A 133 14.00 -4.17 2.18
CA GLY A 133 14.31 -2.77 1.94
C GLY A 133 13.34 -2.08 0.97
N ASN A 134 13.43 -0.76 0.86
CA ASN A 134 12.60 0.05 -0.06
C ASN A 134 13.24 0.10 -1.47
N ALA A 135 13.85 -1.01 -1.91
CA ALA A 135 14.52 -1.09 -3.19
C ALA A 135 13.55 -1.50 -4.30
N THR A 136 13.76 -0.93 -5.48
CA THR A 136 13.02 -1.21 -6.71
C THR A 136 13.96 -1.93 -7.68
N VAL A 137 13.55 -3.09 -8.16
CA VAL A 137 14.31 -3.90 -9.11
C VAL A 137 13.60 -3.87 -10.46
N ILE A 138 14.36 -3.62 -11.52
CA ILE A 138 13.87 -3.62 -12.90
C ILE A 138 14.50 -4.80 -13.63
N LEU A 139 13.66 -5.65 -14.23
CA LEU A 139 14.07 -6.87 -14.95
C LEU A 139 13.49 -6.88 -16.36
N ASN A 140 14.11 -7.63 -17.26
CA ASN A 140 13.43 -8.02 -18.49
C ASN A 140 12.29 -9.00 -18.16
N MET A 141 11.20 -8.90 -18.91
CA MET A 141 10.02 -9.75 -18.74
C MET A 141 10.35 -11.21 -19.05
N GLU A 142 11.23 -11.47 -20.03
CA GLU A 142 11.71 -12.81 -20.38
C GLU A 142 12.50 -13.47 -19.24
N ASP A 143 13.47 -12.75 -18.66
CA ASP A 143 14.27 -13.24 -17.53
C ASP A 143 13.40 -13.55 -16.32
N TYR A 144 12.42 -12.68 -16.05
CA TYR A 144 11.44 -12.88 -14.99
C TYR A 144 10.61 -14.14 -15.22
N ASN A 145 10.06 -14.32 -16.43
CA ASN A 145 9.26 -15.49 -16.79
C ASN A 145 10.07 -16.78 -16.72
N MET A 146 11.30 -16.77 -17.23
CA MET A 146 12.21 -17.92 -17.17
C MET A 146 12.46 -18.33 -15.72
N LYS A 147 12.77 -17.36 -14.85
CA LYS A 147 13.03 -17.62 -13.42
C LYS A 147 11.78 -18.10 -12.68
N LEU A 148 10.61 -17.60 -13.06
CA LEU A 148 9.33 -18.06 -12.53
C LEU A 148 9.04 -19.51 -12.94
N GLN A 149 9.31 -19.88 -14.19
CA GLN A 149 9.18 -21.27 -14.65
C GLN A 149 10.16 -22.21 -13.95
N GLN A 150 11.41 -21.77 -13.74
CA GLN A 150 12.39 -22.54 -12.96
C GLN A 150 11.94 -22.75 -11.51
N LEU A 151 11.28 -21.75 -10.90
CA LEU A 151 10.75 -21.87 -9.54
C LEU A 151 9.53 -22.80 -9.48
N LEU A 152 8.71 -22.82 -10.53
CA LEU A 152 7.52 -23.66 -10.67
C LEU A 152 7.87 -25.03 -11.26
N ASP A 153 8.79 -25.75 -10.61
CA ASP A 153 9.23 -27.08 -11.04
C ASP A 153 8.04 -28.06 -11.09
N PRO A 154 7.74 -28.68 -12.26
CA PRO A 154 6.70 -29.70 -12.40
C PRO A 154 6.89 -30.95 -11.52
N GLN A 155 8.11 -31.21 -11.04
CA GLN A 155 8.37 -32.30 -10.10
C GLN A 155 7.79 -32.00 -8.71
N ILE A 156 7.76 -30.72 -8.31
CA ILE A 156 7.35 -30.27 -6.99
C ILE A 156 5.89 -29.77 -7.01
N TYR A 157 5.50 -29.08 -8.07
CA TYR A 157 4.20 -28.42 -8.19
C TYR A 157 3.33 -29.04 -9.29
N LYS A 158 2.03 -29.14 -9.03
CA LYS A 158 1.04 -29.64 -9.98
C LYS A 158 -0.01 -28.57 -10.28
N ILE A 159 -0.32 -28.41 -11.56
CA ILE A 159 -1.41 -27.53 -12.01
C ILE A 159 -2.74 -28.11 -11.52
N LEU A 160 -3.53 -27.28 -10.84
CA LEU A 160 -4.88 -27.62 -10.42
C LEU A 160 -5.89 -27.04 -11.42
N PRO A 161 -6.92 -27.82 -11.82
CA PRO A 161 -7.92 -27.35 -12.78
C PRO A 161 -8.85 -26.28 -12.21
N LYS A 162 -8.97 -26.21 -10.88
CA LYS A 162 -9.80 -25.23 -10.17
C LYS A 162 -9.22 -24.96 -8.78
N ASP A 163 -9.41 -23.73 -8.30
CA ASP A 163 -9.08 -23.33 -6.94
C ASP A 163 -9.83 -24.22 -5.91
N PRO A 164 -9.10 -24.99 -5.07
CA PRO A 164 -9.70 -25.87 -4.08
C PRO A 164 -10.17 -25.14 -2.81
N THR A 165 -9.97 -23.83 -2.69
CA THR A 165 -10.29 -23.04 -1.48
C THR A 165 -11.72 -23.24 -1.02
N ASN A 166 -12.70 -23.18 -1.93
CA ASN A 166 -14.12 -23.42 -1.61
C ASN A 166 -14.37 -24.85 -1.13
N LYS A 167 -13.68 -25.84 -1.70
CA LYS A 167 -13.79 -27.24 -1.28
C LYS A 167 -13.31 -27.42 0.16
N PHE A 168 -12.17 -26.83 0.50
CA PHE A 168 -11.64 -26.88 1.86
C PHE A 168 -12.53 -26.10 2.83
N LEU A 169 -13.01 -24.92 2.44
CA LEU A 169 -13.92 -24.11 3.26
C LEU A 169 -15.21 -24.86 3.58
N LEU A 170 -15.84 -25.51 2.61
CA LEU A 170 -17.03 -26.34 2.84
C LEU A 170 -16.73 -27.52 3.77
N LYS A 171 -15.60 -28.22 3.54
CA LYS A 171 -15.19 -29.34 4.39
C LYS A 171 -14.97 -28.88 5.85
N THR A 172 -14.26 -27.77 6.05
CA THR A 172 -14.00 -27.20 7.37
C THR A 172 -15.30 -26.73 8.04
N LYS A 173 -16.20 -26.06 7.31
CA LYS A 173 -17.52 -25.66 7.84
C LYS A 173 -18.34 -26.87 8.32
N ASN A 174 -18.34 -27.96 7.54
CA ASN A 174 -19.01 -29.20 7.93
C ASN A 174 -18.38 -29.80 9.19
N LEU A 175 -17.05 -29.89 9.25
CA LEU A 175 -16.34 -30.40 10.43
C LEU A 175 -16.63 -29.56 11.69
N ILE A 176 -16.65 -28.23 11.56
CA ILE A 176 -17.00 -27.32 12.67
C ILE A 176 -18.45 -27.55 13.10
N LYS A 177 -19.39 -27.69 12.16
CA LYS A 177 -20.81 -27.92 12.45
C LYS A 177 -21.04 -29.18 13.30
N TYR A 178 -20.38 -30.29 12.95
CA TYR A 178 -20.52 -31.57 13.64
C TYR A 178 -19.60 -31.73 14.88
N SER A 179 -18.76 -30.75 15.18
CA SER A 179 -17.90 -30.78 16.36
C SER A 179 -18.67 -30.48 17.65
N SER A 180 -18.15 -30.98 18.78
CA SER A 180 -18.66 -30.69 20.14
C SER A 180 -18.32 -29.29 20.66
N ILE A 181 -17.90 -28.38 19.79
CA ILE A 181 -17.52 -27.00 20.14
C ILE A 181 -18.80 -26.18 20.47
N PRO A 182 -18.76 -25.25 21.44
CA PRO A 182 -19.85 -24.32 21.70
C PRO A 182 -20.22 -23.46 20.48
N ASP A 183 -21.51 -23.17 20.29
CA ASP A 183 -22.00 -22.45 19.11
C ASP A 183 -21.45 -21.02 18.97
N THR A 184 -21.07 -20.38 20.07
CA THR A 184 -20.38 -19.08 20.08
C THR A 184 -19.05 -19.16 19.34
N ILE A 185 -18.22 -20.15 19.67
CA ILE A 185 -16.91 -20.37 19.06
C ILE A 185 -17.06 -20.86 17.61
N LYS A 186 -18.09 -21.66 17.32
CA LYS A 186 -18.37 -22.09 15.94
C LYS A 186 -18.58 -20.90 14.99
N ARG A 187 -19.27 -19.85 15.44
CA ARG A 187 -19.50 -18.63 14.64
C ARG A 187 -18.21 -17.86 14.37
N GLU A 188 -17.31 -17.78 15.35
CA GLU A 188 -16.00 -17.14 15.19
C GLU A 188 -15.07 -17.92 14.25
N LEU A 189 -15.11 -19.25 14.28
CA LEU A 189 -14.28 -20.11 13.44
C LEU A 189 -14.77 -20.21 11.99
N THR A 190 -16.04 -19.89 11.72
CA THR A 190 -16.58 -19.89 10.36
C THR A 190 -16.15 -18.64 9.60
N ASN A 191 -15.00 -18.71 8.93
CA ASN A 191 -14.59 -17.67 7.98
C ASN A 191 -15.53 -17.67 6.75
N THR A 192 -16.11 -16.51 6.42
CA THR A 192 -16.96 -16.30 5.24
C THR A 192 -16.18 -15.90 4.00
N GLU A 193 -14.96 -15.38 4.13
CA GLU A 193 -14.17 -14.77 3.05
C GLU A 193 -12.80 -15.42 2.90
N ALA A 194 -12.73 -16.76 2.81
CA ALA A 194 -11.44 -17.40 2.54
C ALA A 194 -10.96 -17.10 1.12
N ILE A 195 -9.72 -16.62 1.01
CA ILE A 195 -9.06 -16.31 -0.25
C ILE A 195 -7.85 -17.22 -0.40
N SER A 196 -7.68 -17.86 -1.56
CA SER A 196 -6.50 -18.65 -1.89
C SER A 196 -5.24 -17.79 -1.76
N PRO A 197 -4.14 -18.27 -1.13
CA PRO A 197 -2.88 -17.56 -1.17
C PRO A 197 -2.44 -17.37 -2.62
N ARG A 198 -2.26 -16.12 -3.03
CA ARG A 198 -1.79 -15.76 -4.38
C ARG A 198 -0.31 -15.45 -4.29
N LEU A 199 0.47 -15.93 -5.25
CA LEU A 199 1.82 -15.44 -5.47
C LEU A 199 1.71 -13.96 -5.89
N LYS A 200 1.84 -13.06 -4.93
CA LYS A 200 1.87 -11.62 -5.17
C LYS A 200 3.28 -11.22 -5.59
N CYS A 201 3.60 -11.43 -6.84
CA CYS A 201 4.70 -10.69 -7.45
C CYS A 201 4.22 -9.24 -7.58
N THR A 202 4.54 -8.43 -6.57
CA THR A 202 3.96 -7.09 -6.49
C THR A 202 4.66 -6.21 -7.51
N VAL A 203 4.04 -6.06 -8.68
CA VAL A 203 4.38 -5.01 -9.63
C VAL A 203 4.08 -3.68 -8.96
N MET A 204 4.94 -2.69 -9.20
CA MET A 204 4.80 -1.33 -8.65
C MET A 204 3.65 -0.56 -9.33
N GLU A 205 2.44 -1.11 -9.33
CA GLU A 205 1.25 -0.52 -9.96
C GLU A 205 0.83 0.81 -9.32
N ASN A 206 1.17 1.01 -8.05
CA ASN A 206 0.79 2.22 -7.31
C ASN A 206 1.76 3.40 -7.55
N LEU A 207 2.93 3.14 -8.15
CA LEU A 207 3.88 4.19 -8.52
C LEU A 207 3.81 4.55 -10.01
N LEU A 208 3.39 3.60 -10.85
CA LEU A 208 3.35 3.67 -12.32
C LEU A 208 1.94 4.01 -12.82
#